data_AF-A0A7J7YE56-F1
#
_entry.id   AF-A0A7J7YE56-F1
#
_cell.length_a   1.000
_cell.length_b   1.000
_cell.length_c   1.000
_cell.angle_alpha   90.00
_cell.angle_beta   90.00
_cell.angle_gamma   90.00
#
_symmetry.space_group_name_H-M   'P 1'
#
loop_
_entity.id
_entity.type
_entity.pdbx_description
1 polymer ?
#
loop_
_entity_poly.entity_id
_entity_poly.type
_entity_poly.pdbx_seq_one_letter_code
_entity_poly.pdbx_strand_id
1 'polypeptide(L)'
;MASRERASVSGHLFDVVVIGGGISGLSAAKLLAEHEVDVLVLEARDRVGGRTYTIRNKHVDYVDVGGAYVGPTQNRILRLSKELGLKTYKVNVNECVVQYVKGKTYPFRGAFPPVWNPIAYLDYNNLWRTMDNMGKEIPADAPWDAPHAEEWDRITMKELIDKICWTQ
;
A
#
# COMPACT_ATOMS: atom_id res chain seq x y z
N MET A 1 31.10 21.09 -41.49
CA MET A 1 30.16 20.32 -40.65
C MET A 1 30.97 19.69 -39.54
N ALA A 2 30.90 20.23 -38.33
CA ALA A 2 31.72 19.79 -37.21
C ALA A 2 31.26 18.41 -36.71
N SER A 3 32.21 17.47 -36.68
CA SER A 3 32.07 16.17 -36.04
C SER A 3 31.73 16.37 -34.56
N ARG A 4 30.60 15.83 -34.11
CA ARG A 4 30.32 15.68 -32.67
C ARG A 4 31.33 14.70 -32.09
N GLU A 5 32.36 15.21 -31.42
CA GLU A 5 33.16 14.41 -30.51
C GLU A 5 32.23 13.75 -29.50
N ARG A 6 32.25 12.41 -29.46
CA ARG A 6 31.69 11.67 -28.33
C ARG A 6 32.59 12.00 -27.14
N ALA A 7 32.09 12.80 -26.21
CA ALA A 7 32.70 12.94 -24.90
C ALA A 7 32.99 11.53 -24.35
N SER A 8 34.23 11.28 -23.94
CA SER A 8 34.59 10.01 -23.31
C SER A 8 33.79 9.88 -22.02
N VAL A 9 32.85 8.95 -21.99
CA VAL A 9 32.13 8.61 -20.75
C VAL A 9 33.13 7.84 -19.89
N SER A 10 33.99 8.54 -19.14
CA SER A 10 34.55 7.95 -17.93
C SER A 10 33.34 7.66 -17.04
N GLY A 11 33.05 6.39 -16.79
CA GLY A 11 31.92 6.03 -15.93
C GLY A 11 32.08 6.74 -14.60
N HIS A 12 31.10 7.55 -14.21
CA HIS A 12 31.05 8.08 -12.85
C HIS A 12 30.84 6.88 -11.94
N LEU A 13 31.82 6.62 -11.08
CA LEU A 13 31.71 5.56 -10.07
C LEU A 13 30.84 6.11 -8.94
N PHE A 14 29.93 5.29 -8.43
CA PHE A 14 29.06 5.61 -7.29
C PHE A 14 29.25 4.54 -6.22
N ASP A 15 29.10 4.91 -4.94
CA ASP A 15 29.16 3.95 -3.84
C ASP A 15 27.96 3.00 -3.85
N VAL A 16 26.77 3.55 -4.13
CA VAL A 16 25.52 2.79 -4.16
C VAL A 16 24.70 3.14 -5.39
N VAL A 17 24.16 2.11 -6.05
CA VAL A 17 23.16 2.26 -7.12
C VAL A 17 21.82 1.72 -6.62
N VAL A 18 20.80 2.58 -6.59
CA VAL A 18 19.43 2.22 -6.26
C VAL A 18 18.63 2.00 -7.54
N ILE A 19 18.09 0.80 -7.72
CA ILE A 19 17.25 0.46 -8.88
C ILE A 19 15.77 0.72 -8.53
N GLY A 20 15.20 1.78 -9.10
CA GLY A 20 13.82 2.19 -8.97
C GLY A 20 13.61 3.46 -8.13
N GLY A 21 13.05 4.49 -8.76
CA GLY A 21 12.68 5.78 -8.17
C GLY A 21 11.29 5.80 -7.55
N GLY A 22 10.83 4.70 -6.96
CA GLY A 22 9.62 4.66 -6.13
C GLY A 22 9.87 5.18 -4.71
N ILE A 23 8.82 5.28 -3.88
CA ILE A 23 8.97 5.74 -2.47
C ILE A 23 10.07 4.98 -1.73
N SER A 24 10.15 3.66 -1.88
CA SER A 24 11.17 2.84 -1.22
C SER A 24 12.59 3.19 -1.67
N GLY A 25 12.86 3.23 -2.97
CA GLY A 25 14.18 3.55 -3.50
C GLY A 25 14.60 5.00 -3.20
N LEU A 26 13.69 5.96 -3.35
CA LEU A 26 13.96 7.35 -2.99
C LEU A 26 14.18 7.55 -1.48
N SER A 27 13.49 6.79 -0.63
CA SER A 27 13.73 6.84 0.82
C SER A 27 15.11 6.29 1.18
N ALA A 28 15.54 5.20 0.52
CA ALA A 28 16.88 4.65 0.70
C ALA A 28 17.96 5.63 0.21
N ALA A 29 17.80 6.19 -1.00
CA ALA A 29 18.72 7.16 -1.57
C ALA A 29 18.83 8.43 -0.71
N LYS A 30 17.71 8.95 -0.20
CA LYS A 30 17.71 10.08 0.73
C LYS A 30 18.54 9.78 1.98
N LEU A 31 18.28 8.64 2.64
CA LEU A 31 18.98 8.27 3.87
C LEU A 31 20.49 8.12 3.65
N LEU A 32 20.89 7.49 2.54
CA LEU A 32 22.30 7.32 2.18
C LEU A 32 22.97 8.66 1.86
N ALA A 33 22.31 9.53 1.09
CA ALA A 33 22.81 10.86 0.78
C ALA A 33 22.96 11.75 2.03
N GLU A 34 22.08 11.60 3.03
CA GLU A 34 22.22 12.28 4.34
C GLU A 34 23.42 11.81 5.15
N HIS A 35 23.97 10.63 4.84
CA HIS A 35 25.20 10.10 5.42
C HIS A 35 26.39 10.25 4.46
N GLU A 36 26.29 11.20 3.50
CA GLU A 36 27.37 11.57 2.58
C GLU A 36 27.87 10.42 1.67
N VAL A 37 27.01 9.41 1.43
CA VAL A 37 27.28 8.32 0.48
C VAL A 37 26.95 8.79 -0.94
N ASP A 38 27.81 8.50 -1.93
CA ASP A 38 27.54 8.83 -3.33
C ASP A 38 26.54 7.84 -3.95
N VAL A 39 25.32 8.31 -4.24
CA VAL A 39 24.20 7.46 -4.67
C VAL A 39 23.67 7.85 -6.04
N LEU A 40 23.57 6.85 -6.91
CA LEU A 40 22.83 6.95 -8.17
C LEU A 40 21.47 6.25 -8.08
N VAL A 41 20.39 6.93 -8.43
CA VAL A 41 19.06 6.32 -8.60
C VAL A 41 18.78 6.10 -10.09
N LEU A 42 18.51 4.86 -10.48
CA LEU A 42 18.10 4.50 -11.84
C LEU A 42 16.61 4.18 -11.86
N GLU A 43 15.82 5.01 -12.53
CA GLU A 43 14.38 4.80 -12.73
C GLU A 43 14.09 4.43 -14.19
N ALA A 44 13.24 3.43 -14.38
CA ALA A 44 12.89 2.93 -15.71
C ALA A 44 11.94 3.87 -16.48
N ARG A 45 11.12 4.65 -15.77
CA ARG A 45 10.17 5.59 -16.35
C ARG A 45 10.77 6.99 -16.52
N ASP A 46 10.03 7.82 -17.24
CA ASP A 46 10.22 9.26 -17.37
C ASP A 46 9.81 10.06 -16.12
N ARG A 47 9.40 9.37 -15.05
CA ARG A 47 8.96 9.95 -13.77
C ARG A 47 9.34 9.07 -12.61
N VAL A 48 9.50 9.69 -11.44
CA VAL A 48 9.57 9.00 -10.15
C VAL A 48 8.17 8.63 -9.61
N GLY A 49 8.13 7.99 -8.44
CA GLY A 49 6.93 7.66 -7.68
C GLY A 49 6.45 6.21 -7.87
N GLY A 50 6.72 5.60 -9.03
CA GLY A 50 6.34 4.21 -9.28
C GLY A 50 4.83 3.98 -9.16
N ARG A 51 4.42 3.25 -8.11
CA ARG A 51 3.01 2.94 -7.76
C ARG A 51 2.24 4.13 -7.19
N THR A 52 2.90 5.25 -6.90
CA THR A 52 2.24 6.53 -6.66
C THR A 52 2.39 7.43 -7.88
N TYR A 53 1.30 8.09 -8.26
CA TYR A 53 1.30 9.00 -9.40
C TYR A 53 0.19 10.04 -9.25
N THR A 54 0.59 11.30 -9.12
CA THR A 54 -0.31 12.44 -9.05
C THR A 54 -0.38 13.13 -10.42
N ILE A 55 -1.52 13.00 -11.10
CA ILE A 55 -1.81 13.72 -12.34
C ILE A 55 -2.20 15.15 -11.99
N ARG A 56 -1.73 16.12 -12.78
CA ARG A 56 -2.12 17.53 -12.65
C ARG A 56 -2.63 18.07 -13.97
N ASN A 57 -3.82 18.68 -13.96
CA ASN A 57 -4.40 19.34 -15.13
C ASN A 57 -5.55 20.28 -14.73
N LYS A 58 -6.04 21.07 -15.68
CA LYS A 58 -7.11 22.07 -15.47
C LYS A 58 -8.46 21.53 -14.97
N HIS A 59 -8.73 20.22 -15.12
CA HIS A 59 -10.01 19.61 -14.76
C HIS A 59 -10.04 19.06 -13.35
N VAL A 60 -8.89 18.64 -12.83
CA VAL A 60 -8.77 17.96 -11.52
C VAL A 60 -7.89 18.71 -10.53
N ASP A 61 -7.20 19.76 -10.96
CA ASP A 61 -6.07 20.39 -10.27
C ASP A 61 -4.94 19.38 -10.03
N TYR A 62 -5.11 18.50 -9.04
CA TYR A 62 -4.32 17.30 -8.83
C TYR A 62 -5.20 16.09 -8.44
N VAL A 63 -4.84 14.90 -8.90
CA VAL A 63 -5.51 13.65 -8.52
C VAL A 63 -4.50 12.50 -8.47
N ASP A 64 -4.53 11.73 -7.39
CA ASP A 64 -3.73 10.52 -7.29
C ASP A 64 -4.42 9.37 -8.04
N VAL A 65 -3.71 8.80 -9.02
CA VAL A 65 -4.14 7.61 -9.78
C VAL A 65 -3.38 6.35 -9.38
N GLY A 66 -2.68 6.41 -8.25
CA GLY A 66 -1.95 5.32 -7.62
C GLY A 66 -2.23 5.27 -6.12
N GLY A 67 -1.24 4.88 -5.30
CA GLY A 67 -1.37 4.92 -3.84
C GLY A 67 -1.55 6.34 -3.30
N ALA A 68 -2.56 6.55 -2.44
CA ALA A 68 -2.95 7.88 -1.94
C ALA A 68 -3.25 7.92 -0.43
N TYR A 69 -3.76 6.82 0.15
CA TYR A 69 -4.23 6.81 1.54
C TYR A 69 -3.09 6.58 2.53
N VAL A 70 -3.08 7.41 3.58
CA VAL A 70 -2.27 7.22 4.78
C VAL A 70 -3.15 7.29 6.03
N GLY A 71 -2.74 6.65 7.12
CA GLY A 71 -3.53 6.59 8.34
C GLY A 71 -2.71 6.44 9.63
N PRO A 72 -3.39 6.38 10.80
CA PRO A 72 -2.75 6.04 12.07
C PRO A 72 -1.89 4.78 11.96
N THR A 73 -0.84 4.68 12.79
CA THR A 73 0.21 3.64 12.80
C THR A 73 1.20 3.66 11.62
N GLN A 74 0.89 4.35 10.52
CA GLN A 74 1.80 4.50 9.37
C GLN A 74 2.84 5.62 9.57
N ASN A 75 3.56 5.56 10.69
CA ASN A 75 4.39 6.66 11.19
C ASN A 75 5.57 7.02 10.27
N ARG A 76 6.14 6.04 9.54
CA ARG A 76 7.31 6.26 8.69
C ARG A 76 7.01 7.19 7.51
N ILE A 77 5.91 6.93 6.79
CA ILE A 77 5.49 7.77 5.67
C ILE A 77 5.00 9.13 6.17
N LEU A 78 4.26 9.18 7.30
CA LEU A 78 3.81 10.44 7.91
C LEU A 78 4.99 11.34 8.32
N ARG A 79 6.04 10.76 8.92
CA ARG A 79 7.28 11.48 9.27
C ARG A 79 7.96 12.04 8.03
N LEU A 80 8.18 11.21 7.01
CA LEU A 80 8.83 11.63 5.76
C LEU A 80 8.03 12.71 5.03
N SER A 81 6.71 12.56 4.93
CA SER A 81 5.83 13.58 4.34
C SER A 81 5.92 14.91 5.09
N LYS A 82 5.91 14.88 6.43
CA LYS A 82 6.03 16.08 7.26
C LYS A 82 7.38 16.78 7.05
N GLU A 83 8.46 16.01 6.99
CA GLU A 83 9.81 16.52 6.73
C GLU A 83 9.91 17.22 5.37
N LEU A 84 9.25 16.66 4.35
CA LEU A 84 9.13 17.25 3.01
C LEU A 84 8.10 18.39 2.92
N GLY A 85 7.55 18.86 4.05
CA GLY A 85 6.60 19.98 4.10
C GLY A 85 5.19 19.65 3.59
N LEU A 86 4.86 18.36 3.39
CA LEU A 86 3.55 17.92 2.92
C LEU A 86 2.54 17.84 4.07
N LYS A 87 1.27 18.10 3.76
CA LYS A 87 0.14 18.03 4.71
C LYS A 87 -0.81 16.91 4.31
N THR A 88 -1.51 16.36 5.29
CA THR A 88 -2.61 15.41 5.07
C THR A 88 -3.96 16.09 5.28
N TYR A 89 -5.02 15.48 4.74
CA TYR A 89 -6.40 15.84 5.03
C TYR A 89 -7.19 14.55 5.30
N LYS A 90 -8.36 14.67 5.94
CA LYS A 90 -9.23 13.53 6.21
C LYS A 90 -10.12 13.26 5.01
N VAL A 91 -10.15 12.00 4.55
CA VAL A 91 -11.14 11.53 3.58
C VAL A 91 -12.53 11.74 4.18
N ASN A 92 -13.46 12.26 3.37
CA ASN A 92 -14.82 12.52 3.83
C ASN A 92 -15.58 11.21 4.12
N VAL A 93 -16.00 11.04 5.36
CA VAL A 93 -16.82 9.91 5.84
C VAL A 93 -17.89 10.40 6.84
N ASN A 94 -18.29 11.67 6.73
CA ASN A 94 -19.25 12.29 7.65
C ASN A 94 -20.69 11.78 7.43
N GLU A 95 -21.02 11.47 6.18
CA GLU A 95 -22.29 10.91 5.76
C GLU A 95 -22.30 9.37 5.89
N CYS A 96 -23.44 8.75 5.57
CA CYS A 96 -23.53 7.29 5.54
C CYS A 96 -22.69 6.72 4.39
N VAL A 97 -21.98 5.63 4.68
CA VAL A 97 -21.40 4.76 3.66
C VAL A 97 -22.53 3.90 3.10
N VAL A 98 -22.37 3.40 1.87
CA VAL A 98 -23.38 2.58 1.20
C VAL A 98 -22.82 1.19 0.92
N GLN A 99 -23.56 0.17 1.35
CA GLN A 99 -23.41 -1.19 0.84
C GLN A 99 -24.46 -1.43 -0.26
N TYR A 100 -24.03 -1.86 -1.44
CA TYR A 100 -24.93 -2.23 -2.53
C TYR A 100 -24.85 -3.74 -2.78
N VAL A 101 -25.93 -4.46 -2.51
CA VAL A 101 -25.99 -5.92 -2.63
C VAL A 101 -27.34 -6.33 -3.19
N LYS A 102 -27.35 -7.30 -4.14
CA LYS A 102 -28.57 -7.88 -4.74
C LYS A 102 -29.56 -6.80 -5.25
N GLY A 103 -29.03 -5.77 -5.92
CA GLY A 103 -29.85 -4.71 -6.52
C GLY A 103 -30.32 -3.61 -5.57
N LYS A 104 -29.96 -3.67 -4.27
CA LYS A 104 -30.47 -2.77 -3.24
C LYS A 104 -29.34 -2.02 -2.53
N THR A 105 -29.66 -0.80 -2.11
CA THR A 105 -28.76 0.13 -1.40
C THR A 105 -29.08 0.12 0.10
N TYR A 106 -28.05 -0.12 0.91
CA TYR A 106 -28.12 -0.14 2.37
C TYR A 106 -27.15 0.91 2.95
N PRO A 107 -27.64 2.09 3.34
CA PRO A 107 -26.81 3.10 4.00
C PRO A 107 -26.48 2.67 5.44
N PHE A 108 -25.25 2.89 5.88
CA PHE A 108 -24.80 2.57 7.23
C PHE A 108 -23.67 3.49 7.72
N ARG A 109 -23.36 3.40 9.02
CA ARG A 109 -22.21 4.05 9.66
C ARG A 109 -21.33 2.98 10.32
N GLY A 110 -20.02 3.20 10.33
CA GLY A 110 -19.03 2.27 10.87
C GLY A 110 -18.15 1.65 9.78
N ALA A 111 -17.21 0.80 10.20
CA ALA A 111 -16.24 0.19 9.29
C ALA A 111 -16.81 -0.99 8.49
N PHE A 112 -17.82 -1.68 9.04
CA PHE A 112 -18.41 -2.86 8.45
C PHE A 112 -19.93 -2.68 8.27
N PRO A 113 -20.51 -3.14 7.15
CA PRO A 113 -21.95 -3.12 6.95
C PRO A 113 -22.68 -3.97 8.02
N PRO A 114 -23.82 -3.50 8.55
CA PRO A 114 -24.57 -4.25 9.55
C PRO A 114 -25.27 -5.48 8.94
N VAL A 115 -25.30 -6.58 9.70
CA VAL A 115 -25.99 -7.82 9.32
C VAL A 115 -27.12 -8.09 10.33
N TRP A 116 -28.36 -8.15 9.85
CA TRP A 116 -29.55 -8.24 10.72
C TRP A 116 -30.02 -9.68 10.98
N ASN A 117 -29.70 -10.63 10.08
CA ASN A 117 -30.01 -12.04 10.31
C ASN A 117 -29.06 -12.56 11.41
N PRO A 118 -29.57 -13.10 12.54
CA PRO A 118 -28.74 -13.49 13.68
C PRO A 118 -27.73 -14.60 13.34
N ILE A 119 -28.06 -15.54 12.45
CA ILE A 119 -27.12 -16.60 12.03
C ILE A 119 -26.01 -16.00 11.15
N ALA A 120 -26.39 -15.15 10.19
CA ALA A 120 -25.41 -14.46 9.35
C ALA A 120 -24.55 -13.47 10.13
N TYR A 121 -25.09 -12.87 11.19
CA TYR A 121 -24.32 -12.02 12.10
C TYR A 121 -23.25 -12.82 12.84
N LEU A 122 -23.60 -14.00 13.37
CA LEU A 122 -22.63 -14.88 14.03
C LEU A 122 -21.52 -15.32 13.07
N ASP A 123 -21.89 -15.67 11.84
CA ASP A 123 -20.97 -16.04 10.78
C ASP A 123 -20.03 -14.88 10.40
N TYR A 124 -20.60 -13.70 10.12
CA TYR A 124 -19.85 -12.50 9.78
C TYR A 124 -18.88 -12.07 10.90
N ASN A 125 -19.32 -12.14 12.16
CA ASN A 125 -18.46 -11.92 13.32
C ASN A 125 -17.37 -12.99 13.45
N ASN A 126 -17.70 -14.26 13.16
CA ASN A 126 -16.75 -15.36 13.19
C ASN A 126 -15.67 -15.20 12.12
N LEU A 127 -16.02 -14.76 10.91
CA LEU A 127 -15.08 -14.49 9.81
C LEU A 127 -13.99 -13.53 10.25
N TRP A 128 -14.34 -12.31 10.67
CA TRP A 128 -13.36 -11.30 11.04
C TRP A 128 -12.52 -11.71 12.26
N ARG A 129 -13.17 -12.29 13.28
CA ARG A 129 -12.47 -12.78 14.47
C ARG A 129 -11.48 -13.90 14.13
N THR A 130 -11.85 -14.82 13.25
CA THR A 130 -10.99 -15.94 12.82
C THR A 130 -9.80 -15.41 12.03
N MET A 131 -10.01 -14.47 11.09
CA MET A 131 -8.93 -13.82 10.34
C MET A 131 -7.90 -13.15 11.26
N ASP A 132 -8.36 -12.38 12.25
CA ASP A 132 -7.47 -11.72 13.22
C ASP A 132 -6.75 -12.73 14.13
N ASN A 133 -7.44 -13.80 14.56
CA ASN A 133 -6.83 -14.82 15.40
C ASN A 133 -5.76 -15.64 14.65
N MET A 134 -6.04 -16.02 13.40
CA MET A 134 -5.03 -16.66 12.54
C MET A 134 -3.84 -15.71 12.34
N GLY A 135 -4.10 -14.42 12.09
CA GLY A 135 -3.05 -13.41 11.94
C GLY A 135 -2.13 -13.27 13.16
N LYS A 136 -2.64 -13.47 14.39
CA LYS A 136 -1.82 -13.44 15.62
C LYS A 136 -0.80 -14.58 15.72
N GLU A 137 -1.05 -15.70 15.04
CA GLU A 137 -0.12 -16.84 15.01
C GLU A 137 1.02 -16.66 14.02
N ILE A 138 0.95 -15.64 13.15
CA ILE A 138 1.90 -15.43 12.06
C ILE A 138 2.92 -14.36 12.47
N PRO A 139 4.21 -14.72 12.63
CA PRO A 139 5.26 -13.73 12.87
C PRO A 139 5.36 -12.76 11.69
N ALA A 140 5.34 -11.45 11.97
CA ALA A 140 5.26 -10.43 10.92
C ALA A 140 6.54 -10.32 10.06
N ASP A 141 7.69 -10.70 10.62
CA ASP A 141 9.00 -10.72 9.97
C ASP A 141 9.36 -12.08 9.36
N ALA A 142 8.67 -13.15 9.76
CA ALA A 142 8.91 -14.52 9.29
C ALA A 142 7.59 -15.32 9.22
N PRO A 143 6.68 -15.01 8.27
CA PRO A 143 5.39 -15.68 8.19
C PRO A 143 5.48 -17.19 7.90
N TRP A 144 6.59 -17.64 7.28
CA TRP A 144 6.89 -19.05 7.05
C TRP A 144 7.19 -19.84 8.34
N ASP A 145 7.46 -19.16 9.47
CA ASP A 145 7.69 -19.79 10.78
C ASP A 145 6.39 -19.98 11.58
N ALA A 146 5.23 -19.59 11.04
CA ALA A 146 3.95 -19.78 11.72
C ALA A 146 3.68 -21.29 11.96
N PRO A 147 3.04 -21.69 13.08
CA PRO A 147 2.81 -23.11 13.41
C PRO A 147 2.09 -23.90 12.32
N HIS A 148 1.26 -23.21 11.53
CA HIS A 148 0.43 -23.78 10.47
C HIS A 148 0.83 -23.26 9.07
N ALA A 149 2.05 -22.71 8.90
CA ALA A 149 2.46 -22.04 7.66
C ALA A 149 2.31 -22.95 6.42
N GLU A 150 2.74 -24.20 6.49
CA GLU A 150 2.64 -25.13 5.36
C GLU A 150 1.19 -25.48 4.99
N GLU A 151 0.30 -25.65 5.98
CA GLU A 151 -1.12 -25.90 5.70
C GLU A 151 -1.77 -24.67 5.07
N TRP A 152 -1.54 -23.49 5.64
CA TRP A 152 -2.20 -22.26 5.22
C TRP A 152 -1.68 -21.73 3.88
N ASP A 153 -0.40 -21.93 3.55
CA ASP A 153 0.18 -21.53 2.26
C ASP A 153 -0.21 -22.47 1.11
N ARG A 154 -0.69 -23.69 1.43
CA ARG A 154 -1.18 -24.66 0.43
C ARG A 154 -2.63 -24.44 0.02
N ILE A 155 -3.40 -23.67 0.80
CA ILE A 155 -4.79 -23.37 0.49
C ILE A 155 -4.93 -21.94 -0.03
N THR A 156 -5.86 -21.76 -0.96
CA THR A 156 -6.26 -20.44 -1.43
C THR A 156 -7.15 -19.75 -0.39
N MET A 157 -7.18 -18.41 -0.42
CA MET A 157 -8.14 -17.65 0.39
C MET A 157 -9.61 -18.03 0.10
N LYS A 158 -9.92 -18.51 -1.12
CA LYS A 158 -11.25 -19.01 -1.45
C LYS A 158 -11.58 -20.26 -0.64
N GLU A 159 -10.69 -21.24 -0.62
CA GLU A 159 -10.89 -22.49 0.14
C GLU A 159 -11.00 -22.21 1.65
N LEU A 160 -10.24 -21.24 2.16
CA LEU A 160 -10.38 -20.79 3.55
C LEU A 160 -11.77 -20.19 3.81
N ILE A 161 -12.23 -19.26 2.96
CA ILE A 161 -13.56 -18.65 3.08
C ILE A 161 -14.67 -19.70 3.00
N ASP A 162 -14.59 -20.62 2.03
CA ASP A 162 -15.55 -21.72 1.86
C ASP A 162 -15.58 -22.65 3.10
N LYS A 163 -14.47 -22.76 3.83
CA LYS A 163 -14.34 -23.55 5.06
C LYS A 163 -14.92 -22.85 6.29
N ILE A 164 -14.77 -21.52 6.40
CA ILE A 164 -15.09 -20.77 7.65
C ILE A 164 -16.38 -19.95 7.58
N CYS A 165 -16.91 -19.68 6.38
CA CYS A 165 -18.17 -18.99 6.15
C CYS A 165 -19.30 -19.99 5.89
N TRP A 166 -20.41 -19.80 6.60
CA TRP A 166 -21.51 -20.76 6.70
C TRP A 166 -22.72 -20.30 5.88
N THR A 167 -22.79 -18.99 5.64
CA THR A 167 -23.85 -18.31 4.90
C THR A 167 -23.40 -17.97 3.48
N GLN A 168 -24.31 -18.09 2.52
CA GLN A 168 -24.12 -17.82 1.09
C GLN A 168 -25.11 -16.77 0.55
#